data_AF-A0A6J1DZ04-F1
#
_entry.id   AF-A0A6J1DZ04-F1
#
_cell.length_a   1.000
_cell.length_b   1.000
_cell.length_c   1.000
_cell.angle_alpha   90.00
_cell.angle_beta   90.00
_cell.angle_gamma   90.00
#
_symmetry.space_group_name_H-M   'P 1'
#
loop_
_entity.id
_entity.type
_entity.pdbx_description
1 polymer ?
#
loop_
_entity_poly.entity_id
_entity_poly.type
_entity_poly.pdbx_seq_one_letter_code
_entity_poly.pdbx_strand_id
1 'polypeptide(L)'
;MLEPLSTRLCSVFLLLVLCLQICPRLSPFKTSFHGILGWMVVKIFKPKPYLEGLVIASSATGNLGNLLLIIVPAICAEEGNPFGDRETCTSRGLSYASFSMALGGFYIWTYSYHLVKTSSLRLKAQEETDQEVLKAANQPDLQTHLLQDDAVSTSNTLPEIESQEAVAVPSLEKQLEEEASNSIWVKIQRMLRGIIKELMEPPTLGSIVGFIFGAVPWLRNLVVGQTAPFRVIQDSVKLLGNLCGSDGTIPSTTLILGANLTQGLRSSRVKPVIILGVIVVRYLALPAIGIVVVKAAEALGFLPPDPLYQFLLMVQFTLPPAMSIGIMTQLFGVGQEECSVIMLWTYLGAAVALALWYAVFMWILTN
;
A
#
# COMPACT_ATOMS: atom_id res chain seq x y z
N MET A 1 -26.71 29.16 -6.15
CA MET A 1 -27.03 28.63 -7.49
C MET A 1 -25.74 28.18 -8.15
N LEU A 2 -25.76 27.07 -8.90
CA LEU A 2 -24.66 26.57 -9.74
C LEU A 2 -23.31 26.24 -9.05
N GLU A 3 -23.34 25.25 -8.15
CA GLU A 3 -22.33 24.19 -8.24
C GLU A 3 -22.82 23.15 -9.27
N PRO A 4 -22.15 22.99 -10.42
CA PRO A 4 -22.10 21.66 -11.05
C PRO A 4 -20.79 21.33 -11.78
N LEU A 5 -19.82 22.26 -11.82
CA LEU A 5 -18.58 22.10 -12.60
C LEU A 5 -17.41 21.61 -11.75
N SER A 6 -17.21 22.19 -10.56
CA SER A 6 -16.14 21.80 -9.62
C SER A 6 -16.22 20.32 -9.22
N THR A 7 -17.43 19.84 -8.89
CA THR A 7 -17.68 18.44 -8.52
C THR A 7 -17.41 17.47 -9.68
N ARG A 8 -17.63 17.89 -10.94
CA ARG A 8 -17.37 17.08 -12.12
C ARG A 8 -15.88 17.07 -12.51
N LEU A 9 -15.19 18.21 -12.53
CA LEU A 9 -13.75 18.24 -12.80
C LEU A 9 -12.96 17.52 -11.70
N CYS A 10 -13.28 17.77 -10.43
CA CYS A 10 -12.63 17.06 -9.33
C CYS A 10 -12.89 15.55 -9.47
N SER A 11 -14.12 15.10 -9.71
CA SER A 11 -14.40 13.68 -9.95
C SER A 11 -13.65 13.10 -11.15
N VAL A 12 -13.51 13.84 -12.26
CA VAL A 12 -12.86 13.35 -13.50
C VAL A 12 -11.34 13.32 -13.37
N PHE A 13 -10.70 14.37 -12.84
CA PHE A 13 -9.24 14.37 -12.68
C PHE A 13 -8.79 13.41 -11.57
N LEU A 14 -9.60 13.28 -10.52
CA LEU A 14 -9.44 12.24 -9.52
C LEU A 14 -9.70 10.85 -10.11
N LEU A 15 -10.67 10.67 -11.02
CA LEU A 15 -10.81 9.46 -11.82
C LEU A 15 -9.57 9.21 -12.69
N LEU A 16 -8.84 10.26 -13.08
CA LEU A 16 -7.62 10.18 -13.88
C LEU A 16 -6.43 9.75 -13.03
N VAL A 17 -6.30 10.26 -11.80
CA VAL A 17 -5.36 9.76 -10.77
C VAL A 17 -5.71 8.32 -10.37
N LEU A 18 -7.00 8.02 -10.18
CA LEU A 18 -7.51 6.66 -9.95
C LEU A 18 -7.24 5.77 -11.17
N CYS A 19 -7.42 6.22 -12.42
CA CYS A 19 -7.08 5.43 -13.61
C CYS A 19 -5.57 5.19 -13.70
N LEU A 20 -4.74 6.19 -13.39
CA LEU A 20 -3.28 6.06 -13.30
C LEU A 20 -2.79 5.21 -12.12
N GLN A 21 -3.66 4.89 -11.15
CA GLN A 21 -3.38 3.98 -10.03
C GLN A 21 -4.03 2.60 -10.19
N ILE A 22 -5.21 2.50 -10.83
CA ILE A 22 -6.12 1.35 -10.76
C ILE A 22 -6.31 0.65 -12.12
N CYS A 23 -6.03 1.30 -13.27
CA CYS A 23 -6.38 0.74 -14.60
C CYS A 23 -5.79 -0.69 -14.80
N PRO A 24 -6.61 -1.77 -14.76
CA PRO A 24 -6.09 -3.11 -14.65
C PRO A 24 -6.22 -3.84 -15.98
N ARG A 25 -5.26 -3.64 -16.90
CA ARG A 25 -5.19 -4.41 -18.14
C ARG A 25 -3.80 -4.97 -18.40
N LEU A 26 -3.76 -6.30 -18.45
CA LEU A 26 -2.62 -7.21 -18.66
C LEU A 26 -1.60 -7.28 -17.50
N SER A 27 -1.64 -8.41 -16.78
CA SER A 27 -0.79 -8.83 -15.65
C SER A 27 -1.09 -8.14 -14.29
N PRO A 28 -1.36 -8.91 -13.21
CA PRO A 28 -2.11 -8.43 -12.03
C PRO A 28 -1.37 -7.50 -11.05
N PHE A 29 -0.22 -6.90 -11.39
CA PHE A 29 0.58 -6.14 -10.41
C PHE A 29 1.32 -4.88 -10.93
N LYS A 30 1.23 -4.51 -12.22
CA LYS A 30 2.17 -3.56 -12.85
C LYS A 30 1.59 -2.24 -13.34
N THR A 31 0.34 -1.87 -13.03
CA THR A 31 -0.37 -0.89 -13.87
C THR A 31 -0.41 0.56 -13.37
N SER A 32 0.15 0.87 -12.20
CA SER A 32 0.40 2.27 -11.78
C SER A 32 1.85 2.67 -12.12
N PHE A 33 2.10 3.89 -12.60
CA PHE A 33 3.48 4.38 -12.86
C PHE A 33 4.41 4.18 -11.65
N HIS A 34 3.91 4.47 -10.45
CA HIS A 34 4.60 4.25 -9.18
C HIS A 34 4.97 2.76 -8.94
N GLY A 35 4.05 1.84 -9.25
CA GLY A 35 4.27 0.39 -9.16
C GLY A 35 5.22 -0.14 -10.23
N ILE A 36 5.23 0.44 -11.43
CA ILE A 36 6.20 0.12 -12.49
C ILE A 36 7.63 0.43 -12.02
N LEU A 37 7.86 1.62 -11.45
CA LEU A 37 9.17 2.02 -10.95
C LEU A 37 9.62 1.11 -9.78
N GLY A 38 8.72 0.78 -8.85
CA GLY A 38 8.99 -0.22 -7.80
C GLY A 38 9.34 -1.60 -8.36
N TRP A 39 8.65 -2.03 -9.41
CA TRP A 39 8.95 -3.30 -10.08
C TRP A 39 10.30 -3.27 -10.83
N MET A 40 10.69 -2.13 -11.40
CA MET A 40 12.02 -1.93 -11.99
C MET A 40 13.11 -2.06 -10.92
N VAL A 41 12.95 -1.43 -9.75
CA VAL A 41 13.86 -1.59 -8.59
C VAL A 41 14.04 -3.07 -8.22
N VAL A 42 12.93 -3.83 -8.13
CA VAL A 42 12.97 -5.28 -7.87
C VAL A 42 13.75 -6.03 -8.96
N LYS A 43 13.55 -5.71 -10.25
CA LYS A 43 14.25 -6.39 -11.35
C LYS A 43 15.74 -6.06 -11.44
N ILE A 44 16.14 -4.84 -11.10
CA ILE A 44 17.54 -4.41 -11.09
C ILE A 44 18.28 -5.03 -9.89
N PHE A 45 17.77 -4.87 -8.67
CA PHE A 45 18.50 -5.22 -7.44
C PHE A 45 18.23 -6.61 -6.90
N LYS A 46 17.21 -7.32 -7.41
CA LYS A 46 16.85 -8.71 -7.09
C LYS A 46 16.84 -8.97 -5.56
N PRO A 47 15.89 -8.37 -4.81
CA PRO A 47 15.69 -8.68 -3.40
C PRO A 47 15.23 -10.13 -3.21
N LYS A 48 15.17 -10.60 -1.95
CA LYS A 48 14.60 -11.93 -1.64
C LYS A 48 13.12 -12.02 -2.06
N PRO A 49 12.58 -13.20 -2.42
CA PRO A 49 11.21 -13.32 -2.94
C PRO A 49 10.10 -12.78 -2.02
N TYR A 50 10.27 -12.88 -0.69
CA TYR A 50 9.38 -12.30 0.33
C TYR A 50 9.54 -10.79 0.54
N LEU A 51 10.55 -10.15 -0.06
CA LEU A 51 10.78 -8.71 0.00
C LEU A 51 10.35 -7.97 -1.27
N GLU A 52 10.06 -8.69 -2.37
CA GLU A 52 9.64 -8.06 -3.64
C GLU A 52 8.40 -7.18 -3.46
N GLY A 53 7.35 -7.70 -2.79
CA GLY A 53 6.11 -6.96 -2.59
C GLY A 53 6.28 -5.76 -1.66
N LEU A 54 7.14 -5.87 -0.65
CA LEU A 54 7.50 -4.75 0.23
C LEU A 54 8.21 -3.63 -0.54
N VAL A 55 9.21 -3.95 -1.36
CA VAL A 55 9.94 -2.94 -2.16
C VAL A 55 9.02 -2.25 -3.17
N ILE A 56 8.12 -3.00 -3.81
CA ILE A 56 7.12 -2.43 -4.74
C ILE A 56 6.14 -1.53 -3.98
N ALA A 57 5.57 -1.98 -2.86
CA ALA A 57 4.67 -1.16 -2.03
C ALA A 57 5.37 0.12 -1.54
N SER A 58 6.58 0.00 -0.97
CA SER A 58 7.38 1.13 -0.51
C SER A 58 7.76 2.11 -1.63
N SER A 59 7.76 1.69 -2.89
CA SER A 59 7.94 2.57 -4.06
C SER A 59 6.63 3.12 -4.61
N ALA A 60 5.51 2.42 -4.40
CA ALA A 60 4.21 2.73 -5.00
C ALA A 60 3.35 3.71 -4.18
N THR A 61 3.28 3.55 -2.85
CA THR A 61 2.31 4.25 -2.00
C THR A 61 2.94 5.30 -1.08
N GLY A 62 2.58 6.58 -1.25
CA GLY A 62 3.08 7.67 -0.41
C GLY A 62 2.31 7.83 0.91
N ASN A 63 2.92 8.46 1.91
CA ASN A 63 2.27 8.81 3.19
C ASN A 63 1.34 10.03 3.04
N LEU A 64 0.27 9.85 2.27
CA LEU A 64 -0.75 10.87 1.98
C LEU A 64 -1.48 11.33 3.25
N GLY A 65 -1.67 10.42 4.21
CA GLY A 65 -2.46 10.69 5.40
C GLY A 65 -1.78 11.59 6.43
N ASN A 66 -0.58 11.22 6.87
CA ASN A 66 0.03 11.89 8.02
C ASN A 66 0.73 13.20 7.58
N LEU A 67 1.41 13.19 6.44
CA LEU A 67 2.26 14.31 6.06
C LEU A 67 1.50 15.50 5.48
N LEU A 68 0.51 15.28 4.61
CA LEU A 68 -0.28 16.39 4.05
C LEU A 68 -1.04 17.18 5.12
N LEU A 69 -1.52 16.51 6.17
CA LEU A 69 -2.23 17.17 7.29
C LEU A 69 -1.31 18.02 8.18
N ILE A 70 0.01 17.77 8.20
CA ILE A 70 0.99 18.63 8.88
C ILE A 70 1.44 19.76 7.95
N ILE A 71 1.71 19.43 6.69
CA ILE A 71 2.31 20.34 5.71
C ILE A 71 1.33 21.44 5.28
N VAL A 72 0.04 21.15 5.12
CA VAL A 72 -0.97 22.16 4.77
C VAL A 72 -1.06 23.27 5.82
N PRO A 73 -1.33 22.99 7.12
CA PRO A 73 -1.39 24.05 8.13
C PRO A 73 -0.07 24.81 8.29
N ALA A 74 1.08 24.14 8.17
CA ALA A 74 2.39 24.78 8.26
C ALA A 74 2.58 25.82 7.14
N ILE A 75 2.31 25.44 5.89
CA ILE A 75 2.45 26.33 4.72
C ILE A 75 1.40 27.46 4.74
N CYS A 76 0.16 27.18 5.13
CA CYS A 76 -0.88 28.19 5.26
C CYS A 76 -0.69 29.14 6.46
N ALA A 77 0.16 28.77 7.43
CA ALA A 77 0.53 29.63 8.56
C ALA A 77 1.73 30.55 8.26
N GLU A 78 2.50 30.28 7.20
CA GLU A 78 3.65 31.09 6.79
C GLU A 78 3.20 32.46 6.26
N GLU A 79 3.89 33.52 6.68
CA GLU A 79 3.60 34.89 6.24
C GLU A 79 4.00 35.08 4.77
N GLY A 80 3.12 35.70 3.97
CA GLY A 80 3.37 35.92 2.55
C GLY A 80 3.27 34.67 1.65
N ASN A 81 2.68 33.58 2.13
CA ASN A 81 2.44 32.39 1.31
C ASN A 81 1.56 32.71 0.07
N PRO A 82 1.76 32.04 -1.08
CA PRO A 82 1.08 32.37 -2.34
C PRO A 82 -0.36 31.84 -2.44
N PHE A 83 -0.91 31.24 -1.38
CA PHE A 83 -2.19 30.53 -1.42
C PHE A 83 -3.36 31.30 -0.78
N GLY A 84 -3.13 32.54 -0.37
CA GLY A 84 -4.14 33.46 0.14
C GLY A 84 -4.14 33.59 1.67
N ASP A 85 -5.29 33.96 2.24
CA ASP A 85 -5.41 34.10 3.68
C ASP A 85 -5.31 32.75 4.40
N ARG A 86 -4.76 32.79 5.63
CA ARG A 86 -4.48 31.60 6.44
C ARG A 86 -5.71 30.71 6.67
N GLU A 87 -6.89 31.29 6.87
CA GLU A 87 -8.10 30.52 7.19
C GLU A 87 -8.66 29.81 5.95
N THR A 88 -8.78 30.52 4.83
CA THR A 88 -9.19 29.95 3.54
C THR A 88 -8.19 28.92 3.03
N CYS A 89 -6.88 29.21 3.08
CA CYS A 89 -5.82 28.29 2.70
C CYS A 89 -5.91 26.99 3.52
N THR A 90 -5.98 27.10 4.85
CA THR A 90 -6.05 25.93 5.74
C THR A 90 -7.33 25.13 5.48
N SER A 91 -8.48 25.79 5.35
CA SER A 91 -9.78 25.14 5.12
C SER A 91 -9.84 24.38 3.79
N ARG A 92 -9.37 25.01 2.68
CA ARG A 92 -9.32 24.37 1.35
C ARG A 92 -8.26 23.26 1.31
N GLY A 93 -7.05 23.55 1.77
CA GLY A 93 -5.93 22.61 1.78
C GLY A 93 -6.25 21.36 2.59
N LEU A 94 -6.86 21.50 3.78
CA LEU A 94 -7.26 20.35 4.60
C LEU A 94 -8.38 19.55 3.94
N SER A 95 -9.29 20.21 3.21
CA SER A 95 -10.33 19.52 2.43
C SER A 95 -9.70 18.68 1.29
N TYR A 96 -8.74 19.24 0.55
CA TYR A 96 -8.00 18.53 -0.50
C TYR A 96 -7.15 17.38 0.06
N ALA A 97 -6.43 17.62 1.17
CA ALA A 97 -5.61 16.61 1.84
C ALA A 97 -6.45 15.46 2.42
N SER A 98 -7.58 15.76 3.06
CA SER A 98 -8.49 14.74 3.62
C SER A 98 -9.13 13.88 2.53
N PHE A 99 -9.48 14.49 1.39
CA PHE A 99 -10.01 13.76 0.25
C PHE A 99 -8.96 12.86 -0.39
N SER A 100 -7.74 13.37 -0.60
CA SER A 100 -6.58 12.57 -1.05
C SER A 100 -6.26 11.42 -0.08
N MET A 101 -6.27 11.67 1.23
CA MET A 101 -6.08 10.65 2.27
C MET A 101 -7.10 9.51 2.13
N ALA A 102 -8.39 9.81 1.98
CA ALA A 102 -9.43 8.78 1.90
C ALA A 102 -9.21 7.83 0.71
N LEU A 103 -8.86 8.40 -0.45
CA LEU A 103 -8.68 7.66 -1.71
C LEU A 103 -7.35 6.93 -1.76
N GLY A 104 -6.29 7.60 -1.28
CA GLY A 104 -5.01 6.98 -0.99
C GLY A 104 -5.17 5.81 -0.03
N GLY A 105 -6.04 5.93 0.97
CA GLY A 105 -6.44 4.86 1.88
C GLY A 105 -6.94 3.63 1.13
N PHE A 106 -7.93 3.77 0.24
CA PHE A 106 -8.40 2.67 -0.61
C PHE A 106 -7.27 2.07 -1.46
N TYR A 107 -6.48 2.89 -2.15
CA TYR A 107 -5.37 2.40 -2.98
C TYR A 107 -4.33 1.64 -2.15
N ILE A 108 -3.93 2.15 -0.99
CA ILE A 108 -2.94 1.52 -0.11
C ILE A 108 -3.47 0.19 0.45
N TRP A 109 -4.67 0.19 1.03
CA TRP A 109 -5.26 -0.98 1.68
C TRP A 109 -5.76 -2.05 0.70
N THR A 110 -5.93 -1.75 -0.59
CA THR A 110 -6.08 -2.79 -1.61
C THR A 110 -4.72 -3.23 -2.17
N TYR A 111 -3.92 -2.30 -2.72
CA TYR A 111 -2.71 -2.65 -3.47
C TYR A 111 -1.53 -3.10 -2.59
N SER A 112 -1.19 -2.34 -1.55
CA SER A 112 -0.04 -2.68 -0.68
C SER A 112 -0.36 -3.88 0.20
N TYR A 113 -1.60 -4.00 0.68
CA TYR A 113 -2.06 -5.16 1.43
C TYR A 113 -1.92 -6.45 0.61
N HIS A 114 -2.41 -6.48 -0.63
CA HIS A 114 -2.29 -7.63 -1.52
C HIS A 114 -0.82 -7.99 -1.83
N LEU A 115 0.06 -7.00 -2.01
CA LEU A 115 1.51 -7.20 -2.17
C LEU A 115 2.16 -7.82 -0.92
N VAL A 116 1.89 -7.31 0.28
CA VAL A 116 2.47 -7.81 1.54
C VAL A 116 1.92 -9.20 1.87
N LYS A 117 0.63 -9.44 1.67
CA LYS A 117 -0.03 -10.75 1.81
C LYS A 117 0.51 -11.80 0.84
N THR A 118 0.74 -11.42 -0.42
CA THR A 118 1.41 -12.30 -1.40
C THR A 118 2.85 -12.61 -0.96
N SER A 119 3.51 -11.65 -0.31
CA SER A 119 4.87 -11.81 0.20
C SER A 119 4.95 -12.74 1.42
N SER A 120 3.97 -12.71 2.34
CA SER A 120 3.91 -13.65 3.47
C SER A 120 3.59 -15.07 3.03
N LEU A 121 2.72 -15.26 2.03
CA LEU A 121 2.48 -16.58 1.43
C LEU A 121 3.75 -17.15 0.78
N ARG A 122 4.54 -16.31 0.10
CA ARG A 122 5.85 -16.72 -0.44
C ARG A 122 6.84 -17.07 0.66
N LEU A 123 6.90 -16.31 1.76
CA LEU A 123 7.78 -16.64 2.88
C LEU A 123 7.47 -18.03 3.44
N LYS A 124 6.18 -18.32 3.72
CA LYS A 124 5.75 -19.63 4.23
C LYS A 124 6.12 -20.78 3.29
N ALA A 125 5.89 -20.64 1.99
CA ALA A 125 6.28 -21.64 1.02
C ALA A 125 7.82 -21.87 0.96
N GLN A 126 8.62 -20.82 1.20
CA GLN A 126 10.08 -20.97 1.33
C GLN A 126 10.45 -21.69 2.62
N GLU A 127 9.84 -21.35 3.76
CA GLU A 127 10.07 -22.00 5.05
C GLU A 127 9.69 -23.49 5.02
N GLU A 128 8.58 -23.85 4.36
CA GLU A 128 8.16 -25.23 4.11
C GLU A 128 9.21 -25.98 3.27
N THR A 129 9.68 -25.38 2.17
CA THR A 129 10.71 -25.96 1.28
C THR A 129 12.05 -26.15 2.02
N ASP A 130 12.50 -25.14 2.76
CA ASP A 130 13.75 -25.21 3.54
C ASP A 130 13.65 -26.29 4.64
N GLN A 131 12.47 -26.47 5.26
CA GLN A 131 12.23 -27.51 6.25
C GLN A 131 12.21 -28.93 5.64
N GLU A 132 11.72 -29.10 4.40
CA GLU A 132 11.82 -30.35 3.66
C GLU A 132 13.27 -30.70 3.29
N VAL A 133 14.05 -29.72 2.80
CA VAL A 133 15.48 -29.88 2.52
C VAL A 133 16.26 -30.26 3.77
N LEU A 134 15.97 -29.62 4.91
CA LEU A 134 16.59 -29.96 6.20
C LEU A 134 16.20 -31.36 6.71
N LYS A 135 14.98 -31.83 6.44
CA LYS A 135 14.56 -33.20 6.76
C LYS A 135 15.29 -34.22 5.88
N ALA A 136 15.42 -33.95 4.58
CA ALA A 136 16.16 -34.81 3.65
C ALA A 136 17.66 -34.87 3.98
N ALA A 137 18.28 -33.73 4.33
CA ALA A 137 19.69 -33.68 4.73
C ALA A 137 19.99 -34.37 6.07
N ASN A 138 18.99 -34.55 6.92
CA ASN A 138 19.10 -35.24 8.21
C ASN A 138 18.73 -36.74 8.15
N GLN A 139 18.34 -37.27 6.98
CA GLN A 139 18.29 -38.72 6.78
C GLN A 139 19.71 -39.22 6.52
N PRO A 140 20.27 -40.13 7.35
CA PRO A 140 21.55 -40.74 7.05
C PRO A 140 21.42 -41.63 5.81
N ASP A 141 22.28 -41.37 4.84
CA ASP A 141 22.37 -42.08 3.57
C ASP A 141 22.67 -43.57 3.83
N LEU A 142 21.71 -44.47 3.56
CA LEU A 142 21.94 -45.93 3.62
C LEU A 142 22.66 -46.38 2.33
N GLN A 143 23.81 -45.78 2.06
CA GLN A 143 24.71 -46.16 0.96
C GLN A 143 25.65 -47.30 1.39
N THR A 144 25.08 -48.43 1.80
CA THR A 144 25.79 -49.71 1.89
C THR A 144 24.84 -50.87 1.58
N HIS A 145 24.61 -51.16 0.30
CA HIS A 145 24.43 -52.50 -0.30
C HIS A 145 23.98 -52.40 -1.77
N LEU A 146 24.92 -52.06 -2.66
CA LEU A 146 24.80 -52.26 -4.11
C LEU A 146 25.99 -53.05 -4.68
N LEU A 147 26.47 -54.02 -3.89
CA LEU A 147 27.45 -55.03 -4.31
C LEU A 147 27.07 -56.38 -3.69
N GLN A 148 26.17 -57.12 -4.36
CA GLN A 148 26.21 -58.59 -4.40
C GLN A 148 25.29 -59.06 -5.54
N ASP A 149 25.87 -59.72 -6.54
CA ASP A 149 25.12 -60.49 -7.54
C ASP A 149 24.66 -61.85 -6.97
N ASP A 150 23.73 -62.46 -7.71
CA ASP A 150 23.35 -63.88 -7.75
C ASP A 150 22.40 -64.51 -6.70
N ALA A 151 21.40 -65.18 -7.30
CA ALA A 151 20.76 -66.47 -6.92
C ALA A 151 19.39 -66.53 -6.21
N VAL A 152 18.37 -66.88 -7.03
CA VAL A 152 17.44 -68.04 -6.85
C VAL A 152 16.17 -67.92 -5.94
N SER A 153 15.03 -67.90 -6.63
CA SER A 153 13.74 -68.61 -6.39
C SER A 153 12.78 -68.33 -5.21
N THR A 154 11.61 -67.80 -5.59
CA THR A 154 10.26 -68.44 -5.48
C THR A 154 9.72 -68.92 -4.11
N SER A 155 8.63 -68.28 -3.63
CA SER A 155 7.34 -68.95 -3.34
C SER A 155 6.20 -67.96 -3.05
N ASN A 156 4.96 -68.37 -3.31
CA ASN A 156 3.73 -67.58 -3.16
C ASN A 156 3.07 -67.79 -1.79
N THR A 157 2.51 -66.74 -1.18
CA THR A 157 1.18 -66.80 -0.50
C THR A 157 0.53 -65.41 -0.26
N LEU A 158 -0.72 -65.28 -0.72
CA LEU A 158 -1.80 -64.48 -0.12
C LEU A 158 -2.89 -65.48 0.34
N PRO A 159 -3.94 -65.12 1.13
CA PRO A 159 -4.40 -63.77 1.55
C PRO A 159 -4.43 -63.64 3.12
N GLU A 160 -5.16 -62.76 3.84
CA GLU A 160 -6.24 -61.80 3.53
C GLU A 160 -6.34 -60.64 4.57
N ILE A 161 -7.25 -59.68 4.32
CA ILE A 161 -8.02 -58.70 5.16
C ILE A 161 -7.76 -58.74 6.71
N GLU A 162 -7.56 -57.63 7.44
CA GLU A 162 -8.51 -56.51 7.62
C GLU A 162 -7.93 -55.16 8.14
N SER A 163 -8.57 -54.05 7.75
CA SER A 163 -8.50 -52.68 8.32
C SER A 163 -7.18 -51.88 8.32
N GLN A 164 -7.01 -51.00 7.32
CA GLN A 164 -6.24 -49.76 7.42
C GLN A 164 -7.08 -48.56 6.96
N GLU A 165 -7.24 -47.55 7.81
CA GLU A 165 -7.76 -46.24 7.40
C GLU A 165 -6.69 -45.45 6.64
N ALA A 166 -6.66 -45.60 5.32
CA ALA A 166 -5.89 -44.74 4.44
C ALA A 166 -6.71 -43.49 4.07
N VAL A 167 -6.30 -42.32 4.57
CA VAL A 167 -6.91 -41.03 4.23
C VAL A 167 -6.74 -40.76 2.73
N ALA A 168 -7.84 -40.79 1.99
CA ALA A 168 -7.84 -40.72 0.54
C ALA A 168 -7.43 -39.32 0.02
N VAL A 169 -6.58 -39.33 -1.02
CA VAL A 169 -6.12 -38.15 -1.74
C VAL A 169 -7.28 -37.54 -2.56
N PRO A 170 -7.62 -36.25 -2.40
CA PRO A 170 -8.58 -35.58 -3.28
C PRO A 170 -7.88 -35.07 -4.56
N SER A 171 -7.40 -36.02 -5.38
CA SER A 171 -6.80 -35.73 -6.70
C SER A 171 -7.78 -35.86 -7.87
N LEU A 172 -9.01 -36.34 -7.64
CA LEU A 172 -9.97 -36.66 -8.70
C LEU A 172 -11.06 -35.60 -8.91
N GLU A 173 -11.27 -34.68 -7.96
CA GLU A 173 -12.31 -33.64 -8.06
C GLU A 173 -11.89 -32.42 -8.90
N LYS A 174 -10.61 -32.36 -9.31
CA LYS A 174 -10.02 -31.26 -10.11
C LYS A 174 -10.15 -31.42 -11.64
N GLN A 175 -10.74 -32.50 -12.13
CA GLN A 175 -10.74 -32.86 -13.56
C GLN A 175 -12.12 -32.75 -14.25
N LEU A 176 -13.14 -32.19 -13.57
CA LEU A 176 -14.51 -32.07 -14.12
C LEU A 176 -15.07 -30.62 -14.19
N GLU A 177 -14.27 -29.60 -13.90
CA GLU A 177 -14.60 -28.18 -14.19
C GLU A 177 -13.72 -27.58 -15.31
N GLU A 178 -12.93 -28.39 -16.01
CA GLU A 178 -12.03 -27.94 -17.09
C GLU A 178 -12.60 -28.11 -18.51
N GLU A 179 -13.94 -28.11 -18.66
CA GLU A 179 -14.57 -27.92 -19.97
C GLU A 179 -15.75 -26.93 -19.90
N ALA A 180 -15.82 -26.07 -20.93
CA ALA A 180 -16.90 -25.10 -21.19
C ALA A 180 -17.15 -23.92 -20.20
N SER A 181 -16.18 -23.02 -20.00
CA SER A 181 -16.48 -21.57 -20.04
C SER A 181 -15.25 -20.66 -20.17
N ASN A 182 -14.89 -20.26 -21.40
CA ASN A 182 -13.94 -19.15 -21.65
C ASN A 182 -14.55 -17.75 -21.36
N SER A 183 -15.51 -17.67 -20.43
CA SER A 183 -16.22 -16.44 -20.14
C SER A 183 -15.35 -15.50 -19.32
N ILE A 184 -14.97 -14.38 -19.96
CA ILE A 184 -14.35 -13.21 -19.36
C ILE A 184 -15.13 -12.76 -18.11
N TRP A 185 -16.45 -12.99 -18.04
CA TRP A 185 -17.28 -12.74 -16.86
C TRP A 185 -16.91 -13.55 -15.63
N VAL A 186 -16.59 -14.85 -15.76
CA VAL A 186 -16.17 -15.67 -14.62
C VAL A 186 -14.82 -15.18 -14.08
N LYS A 187 -13.92 -14.77 -14.98
CA LYS A 187 -12.62 -14.17 -14.62
C LYS A 187 -12.80 -12.80 -13.94
N ILE A 188 -13.69 -11.95 -14.46
CA ILE A 188 -14.07 -10.67 -13.85
C ILE A 188 -14.71 -10.91 -12.47
N GLN A 189 -15.66 -11.83 -12.34
CA GLN A 189 -16.36 -12.11 -11.07
C GLN A 189 -15.40 -12.70 -10.02
N ARG A 190 -14.40 -13.50 -10.44
CA ARG A 190 -13.33 -14.00 -9.55
C ARG A 190 -12.40 -12.88 -9.09
N MET A 191 -12.00 -11.96 -9.98
CA MET A 191 -11.23 -10.76 -9.62
C MET A 191 -12.02 -9.81 -8.71
N LEU A 192 -13.30 -9.56 -9.03
CA LEU A 192 -14.18 -8.68 -8.28
C LEU A 192 -14.42 -9.22 -6.86
N ARG A 193 -14.59 -10.53 -6.68
CA ARG A 193 -14.64 -11.17 -5.35
C ARG A 193 -13.34 -10.99 -4.56
N GLY A 194 -12.17 -11.07 -5.22
CA GLY A 194 -10.88 -10.78 -4.59
C GLY A 194 -10.79 -9.33 -4.10
N ILE A 195 -11.07 -8.38 -4.99
CA ILE A 195 -11.06 -6.94 -4.70
C ILE A 195 -12.08 -6.58 -3.62
N ILE A 196 -13.31 -7.11 -3.67
CA ILE A 196 -14.32 -6.89 -2.62
C ILE A 196 -13.82 -7.42 -1.27
N LYS A 197 -13.20 -8.61 -1.23
CA LYS A 197 -12.68 -9.17 0.02
C LYS A 197 -11.54 -8.34 0.62
N GLU A 198 -10.75 -7.66 -0.21
CA GLU A 198 -9.68 -6.74 0.23
C GLU A 198 -10.17 -5.29 0.49
N LEU A 199 -11.31 -4.90 -0.08
CA LEU A 199 -12.02 -3.66 0.27
C LEU A 199 -12.86 -3.79 1.56
N MET A 200 -13.11 -5.01 2.05
CA MET A 200 -13.75 -5.26 3.35
C MET A 200 -12.79 -5.19 4.54
N GLU A 201 -11.52 -4.77 4.34
CA GLU A 201 -10.60 -4.51 5.44
C GLU A 201 -11.13 -3.40 6.37
N PRO A 202 -10.85 -3.44 7.70
CA PRO A 202 -11.43 -2.50 8.64
C PRO A 202 -11.22 -1.01 8.31
N PRO A 203 -10.05 -0.56 7.82
CA PRO A 203 -9.83 0.85 7.47
C PRO A 203 -10.65 1.32 6.26
N THR A 204 -10.83 0.46 5.24
CA THR A 204 -11.59 0.79 4.03
C THR A 204 -13.09 0.75 4.29
N LEU A 205 -13.56 -0.21 5.09
CA LEU A 205 -14.94 -0.22 5.57
C LEU A 205 -15.24 1.04 6.41
N GLY A 206 -14.33 1.40 7.31
CA GLY A 206 -14.42 2.61 8.12
C GLY A 206 -14.49 3.89 7.29
N SER A 207 -13.67 4.02 6.24
CA SER A 207 -13.71 5.19 5.36
C SER A 207 -14.97 5.26 4.48
N ILE A 208 -15.50 4.12 4.01
CA ILE A 208 -16.79 4.07 3.29
C ILE A 208 -17.93 4.52 4.21
N VAL A 209 -18.03 3.94 5.42
CA VAL A 209 -19.07 4.31 6.39
C VAL A 209 -18.94 5.78 6.78
N GLY A 210 -17.72 6.26 7.07
CA GLY A 210 -17.46 7.66 7.40
C GLY A 210 -17.82 8.63 6.28
N PHE A 211 -17.56 8.27 5.01
CA PHE A 211 -17.94 9.09 3.86
C PHE A 211 -19.46 9.17 3.69
N ILE A 212 -20.17 8.04 3.81
CA ILE A 212 -21.65 8.02 3.79
C ILE A 212 -22.21 8.87 4.93
N PHE A 213 -21.65 8.73 6.14
CA PHE A 213 -22.09 9.46 7.34
C PHE A 213 -21.87 10.97 7.20
N GLY A 214 -20.74 11.40 6.63
CA GLY A 214 -20.42 12.81 6.39
C GLY A 214 -21.16 13.44 5.21
N ALA A 215 -21.48 12.66 4.16
CA ALA A 215 -22.15 13.14 2.96
C ALA A 215 -23.66 13.33 3.13
N VAL A 216 -24.32 12.51 3.98
CA VAL A 216 -25.77 12.63 4.23
C VAL A 216 -26.03 13.75 5.25
N PRO A 217 -26.71 14.88 4.88
CA PRO A 217 -26.78 16.06 5.74
C PRO A 217 -27.49 15.82 7.08
N TRP A 218 -28.57 15.02 7.08
CA TRP A 218 -29.27 14.64 8.31
C TRP A 218 -28.35 13.88 9.28
N LEU A 219 -27.56 12.94 8.76
CA LEU A 219 -26.69 12.07 9.53
C LEU A 219 -25.46 12.84 10.05
N ARG A 220 -24.87 13.68 9.22
CA ARG A 220 -23.83 14.65 9.60
C ARG A 220 -24.30 15.55 10.75
N ASN A 221 -25.48 16.14 10.66
CA ASN A 221 -26.00 17.10 11.65
C ASN A 221 -26.32 16.46 13.02
N LEU A 222 -26.45 15.14 13.11
CA LEU A 222 -26.60 14.43 14.39
C LEU A 222 -25.30 14.41 15.23
N VAL A 223 -24.13 14.53 14.58
CA VAL A 223 -22.81 14.46 15.23
C VAL A 223 -22.05 15.80 15.14
N VAL A 224 -22.18 16.51 14.03
CA VAL A 224 -21.40 17.72 13.71
C VAL A 224 -22.25 18.97 13.89
N GLY A 225 -22.03 19.71 14.98
CA GLY A 225 -22.70 20.97 15.26
C GLY A 225 -22.66 21.38 16.73
N GLN A 226 -22.84 22.66 17.05
CA GLN A 226 -22.81 23.14 18.44
C GLN A 226 -23.94 22.55 19.30
N THR A 227 -25.09 22.27 18.69
CA THR A 227 -26.32 21.71 19.29
C THR A 227 -26.56 20.23 18.91
N ALA A 228 -25.57 19.54 18.36
CA ALA A 228 -25.73 18.16 17.88
C ALA A 228 -25.89 17.16 19.04
N PRO A 229 -26.85 16.22 19.00
CA PRO A 229 -27.13 15.30 20.11
C PRO A 229 -25.98 14.33 20.40
N PHE A 230 -25.23 13.91 19.38
CA PHE A 230 -24.06 13.03 19.52
C PHE A 230 -22.74 13.80 19.43
N ARG A 231 -22.72 15.07 19.83
CA ARG A 231 -21.51 15.91 19.87
C ARG A 231 -20.35 15.26 20.64
N VAL A 232 -20.62 14.41 21.63
CA VAL A 232 -19.60 13.62 22.34
C VAL A 232 -18.73 12.82 21.37
N ILE A 233 -19.27 12.31 20.26
CA ILE A 233 -18.49 11.61 19.22
C ILE A 233 -17.59 12.60 18.49
N GLN A 234 -18.10 13.77 18.08
CA GLN A 234 -17.29 14.80 17.43
C GLN A 234 -16.16 15.29 18.35
N ASP A 235 -16.46 15.59 19.61
CA ASP A 235 -15.47 16.10 20.55
C ASP A 235 -14.49 14.99 20.99
N SER A 236 -14.91 13.71 21.03
CA SER A 236 -14.01 12.56 21.19
C SER A 236 -13.11 12.35 19.98
N VAL A 237 -13.62 12.52 18.75
CA VAL A 237 -12.81 12.42 17.51
C VAL A 237 -11.88 13.62 17.36
N LYS A 238 -12.29 14.83 17.77
CA LYS A 238 -11.40 15.99 17.88
C LYS A 238 -10.37 15.84 18.99
N LEU A 239 -10.68 15.17 20.10
CA LEU A 239 -9.71 14.87 21.15
C LEU A 239 -8.74 13.79 20.67
N LEU A 240 -9.24 12.70 20.06
CA LEU A 240 -8.47 11.76 19.24
C LEU A 240 -7.86 12.40 17.97
N GLY A 241 -8.04 13.70 17.75
CA GLY A 241 -7.51 14.51 16.65
C GLY A 241 -6.43 15.50 17.10
N ASN A 242 -6.62 16.12 18.26
CA ASN A 242 -5.74 17.18 18.80
C ASN A 242 -4.82 16.62 19.90
N LEU A 243 -5.36 15.77 20.78
CA LEU A 243 -4.58 14.96 21.73
C LEU A 243 -4.00 13.71 21.04
N CYS A 244 -4.56 13.34 19.88
CA CYS A 244 -4.02 12.33 18.97
C CYS A 244 -3.86 12.91 17.53
N GLY A 245 -4.77 12.68 16.58
CA GLY A 245 -4.64 12.77 15.10
C GLY A 245 -3.72 13.74 14.35
N SER A 246 -3.32 14.89 14.89
CA SER A 246 -2.41 15.86 14.26
C SER A 246 -1.16 16.09 15.11
N ASP A 247 -1.32 16.51 16.37
CA ASP A 247 -0.20 16.85 17.25
C ASP A 247 0.34 15.64 18.07
N GLY A 248 -0.40 14.52 18.12
CA GLY A 248 -0.11 13.36 18.97
C GLY A 248 -0.02 12.00 18.25
N THR A 249 -0.94 11.65 17.35
CA THR A 249 -0.98 10.36 16.61
C THR A 249 0.14 10.30 15.59
N ILE A 250 0.43 11.40 14.89
CA ILE A 250 1.48 11.38 13.88
C ILE A 250 2.85 11.21 14.55
N PRO A 251 3.18 11.93 15.64
CA PRO A 251 4.32 11.57 16.49
C PRO A 251 4.25 10.16 17.05
N SER A 252 3.12 9.70 17.60
CA SER A 252 3.01 8.37 18.24
C SER A 252 3.18 7.21 17.26
N THR A 253 2.60 7.30 16.06
CA THR A 253 2.79 6.29 14.99
C THR A 253 4.23 6.31 14.47
N THR A 254 4.87 7.47 14.44
CA THR A 254 6.30 7.60 14.12
C THR A 254 7.17 7.02 15.23
N LEU A 255 6.77 7.15 16.50
CA LEU A 255 7.45 6.57 17.66
C LEU A 255 7.31 5.04 17.68
N ILE A 256 6.13 4.49 17.36
CA ILE A 256 5.91 3.04 17.17
C ILE A 256 6.78 2.51 16.02
N LEU A 257 6.84 3.21 14.89
CA LEU A 257 7.77 2.88 13.81
C LEU A 257 9.23 2.91 14.31
N GLY A 258 9.59 3.92 15.10
CA GLY A 258 10.89 4.06 15.76
C GLY A 258 11.23 2.90 16.70
N ALA A 259 10.28 2.41 17.48
CA ALA A 259 10.47 1.27 18.37
C ALA A 259 10.82 -0.01 17.58
N ASN A 260 10.15 -0.24 16.44
CA ASN A 260 10.46 -1.37 15.54
C ASN A 260 11.89 -1.30 14.95
N LEU A 261 12.49 -0.11 14.82
CA LEU A 261 13.87 0.04 14.34
C LEU A 261 14.91 -0.59 15.25
N THR A 262 14.64 -0.70 16.55
CA THR A 262 15.58 -1.28 17.51
C THR A 262 15.92 -2.74 17.17
N GLN A 263 14.93 -3.47 16.61
CA GLN A 263 15.09 -4.81 16.06
C GLN A 263 15.67 -4.75 14.64
N GLY A 264 15.12 -3.90 13.77
CA GLY A 264 15.55 -3.77 12.37
C GLY A 264 17.03 -3.42 12.18
N LEU A 265 17.58 -2.50 12.98
CA LEU A 265 19.00 -2.10 12.92
C LEU A 265 19.96 -3.22 13.33
N ARG A 266 19.53 -4.17 14.17
CA ARG A 266 20.37 -5.29 14.62
C ARG A 266 20.35 -6.49 13.66
N SER A 267 19.35 -6.59 12.80
CA SER A 267 19.03 -7.80 12.02
C SER A 267 18.92 -7.53 10.50
N SER A 268 19.12 -6.30 10.03
CA SER A 268 18.79 -5.92 8.64
C SER A 268 19.43 -6.81 7.56
N ARG A 269 18.59 -7.60 6.89
CA ARG A 269 18.94 -8.42 5.73
C ARG A 269 18.71 -7.69 4.39
N VAL A 270 18.43 -6.37 4.43
CA VAL A 270 18.21 -5.53 3.24
C VAL A 270 19.54 -5.03 2.70
N LYS A 271 19.83 -5.29 1.42
CA LYS A 271 21.00 -4.71 0.75
C LYS A 271 20.84 -3.19 0.63
N PRO A 272 21.81 -2.35 1.01
CA PRO A 272 21.71 -0.88 0.93
C PRO A 272 21.34 -0.34 -0.45
N VAL A 273 21.73 -1.04 -1.53
CA VAL A 273 21.37 -0.69 -2.92
C VAL A 273 19.86 -0.69 -3.18
N ILE A 274 19.07 -1.52 -2.47
CA ILE A 274 17.61 -1.54 -2.57
C ILE A 274 17.03 -0.26 -1.96
N ILE A 275 17.54 0.14 -0.79
CA ILE A 275 17.13 1.35 -0.08
C ILE A 275 17.44 2.59 -0.95
N LEU A 276 18.64 2.66 -1.52
CA LEU A 276 19.02 3.71 -2.47
C LEU A 276 18.10 3.73 -3.70
N GLY A 277 17.74 2.56 -4.24
CA GLY A 277 16.78 2.44 -5.34
C GLY A 277 15.39 3.01 -5.01
N VAL A 278 14.86 2.73 -3.82
CA VAL A 278 13.59 3.30 -3.35
C VAL A 278 13.69 4.82 -3.17
N ILE A 279 14.79 5.32 -2.60
CA ILE A 279 15.07 6.76 -2.43
C ILE A 279 15.12 7.48 -3.79
N VAL A 280 15.82 6.93 -4.79
CA VAL A 280 15.90 7.50 -6.14
C VAL A 280 14.53 7.51 -6.84
N VAL A 281 13.75 6.44 -6.72
CA VAL A 281 12.38 6.42 -7.25
C VAL A 281 11.51 7.48 -6.56
N ARG A 282 11.55 7.56 -5.23
CA ARG A 282 10.71 8.47 -4.42
C ARG A 282 11.02 9.94 -4.60
N TYR A 283 12.30 10.30 -4.66
CA TYR A 283 12.73 11.70 -4.56
C TYR A 283 13.38 12.25 -5.83
N LEU A 284 13.47 11.48 -6.90
CA LEU A 284 13.92 11.97 -8.22
C LEU A 284 12.94 11.61 -9.33
N ALA A 285 12.59 10.32 -9.49
CA ALA A 285 11.74 9.88 -10.60
C ALA A 285 10.27 10.30 -10.43
N LEU A 286 9.68 10.03 -9.26
CA LEU A 286 8.27 10.36 -9.00
C LEU A 286 7.98 11.87 -9.01
N PRO A 287 8.78 12.76 -8.39
CA PRO A 287 8.53 14.20 -8.44
C PRO A 287 8.58 14.76 -9.86
N ALA A 288 9.53 14.31 -10.68
CA ALA A 288 9.64 14.70 -12.08
C ALA A 288 8.41 14.27 -12.91
N ILE A 289 7.93 13.03 -12.70
CA ILE A 289 6.68 12.55 -13.31
C ILE A 289 5.48 13.37 -12.80
N GLY A 290 5.44 13.70 -11.50
CA GLY A 290 4.39 14.51 -10.89
C GLY A 290 4.24 15.89 -11.52
N ILE A 291 5.36 16.62 -11.72
CA ILE A 291 5.36 17.91 -12.41
C ILE A 291 4.77 17.76 -13.83
N VAL A 292 5.27 16.79 -14.61
CA VAL A 292 4.82 16.57 -15.99
C VAL A 292 3.32 16.23 -16.05
N VAL A 293 2.85 15.36 -15.17
CA VAL A 293 1.43 14.95 -15.12
C VAL A 293 0.53 16.12 -14.72
N VAL A 294 0.91 16.90 -13.70
CA VAL A 294 0.10 18.05 -13.22
C VAL A 294 0.07 19.16 -14.27
N LYS A 295 1.22 19.56 -14.83
CA LYS A 295 1.28 20.60 -15.87
C LYS A 295 0.63 20.19 -17.19
N ALA A 296 0.74 18.91 -17.60
CA ALA A 296 0.01 18.42 -18.77
C ALA A 296 -1.51 18.45 -18.55
N ALA A 297 -1.98 18.10 -17.36
CA ALA A 297 -3.40 18.12 -17.04
C ALA A 297 -3.98 19.54 -16.85
N GLU A 298 -3.16 20.48 -16.37
CA GLU A 298 -3.45 21.93 -16.40
C GLU A 298 -3.63 22.41 -17.85
N ALA A 299 -2.66 22.13 -18.74
CA ALA A 299 -2.71 22.53 -20.14
C ALA A 299 -3.89 21.91 -20.93
N LEU A 300 -4.38 20.75 -20.50
CA LEU A 300 -5.58 20.09 -21.05
C LEU A 300 -6.90 20.55 -20.40
N GLY A 301 -6.86 21.48 -19.43
CA GLY A 301 -8.04 22.03 -18.76
C GLY A 301 -8.75 21.07 -17.80
N PHE A 302 -8.08 20.00 -17.35
CA PHE A 302 -8.67 19.04 -16.40
C PHE A 302 -8.61 19.49 -14.94
N LEU A 303 -7.69 20.40 -14.59
CA LEU A 303 -7.56 20.94 -13.23
C LEU A 303 -8.31 22.28 -13.09
N PRO A 304 -8.89 22.57 -11.90
CA PRO A 304 -9.26 23.92 -11.56
C PRO A 304 -8.02 24.82 -11.46
N PRO A 305 -8.12 26.12 -11.79
CA PRO A 305 -7.03 27.10 -11.65
C PRO A 305 -6.88 27.54 -10.18
N ASP A 306 -6.63 26.57 -9.29
CA ASP A 306 -6.31 26.81 -7.88
C ASP A 306 -4.84 26.36 -7.63
N PRO A 307 -3.91 27.29 -7.35
CA PRO A 307 -2.50 26.96 -7.19
C PRO A 307 -2.24 26.09 -5.94
N LEU A 308 -3.08 26.17 -4.91
CA LEU A 308 -2.98 25.30 -3.73
C LEU A 308 -3.34 23.86 -4.09
N TYR A 309 -4.34 23.65 -4.95
CA TYR A 309 -4.69 22.32 -5.44
C TYR A 309 -3.58 21.72 -6.32
N GLN A 310 -3.01 22.51 -7.24
CA GLN A 310 -1.87 22.08 -8.06
C GLN A 310 -0.63 21.76 -7.23
N PHE A 311 -0.30 22.61 -6.25
CA PHE A 311 0.79 22.38 -5.30
C PHE A 311 0.61 21.06 -4.57
N LEU A 312 -0.55 20.84 -3.95
CA LEU A 312 -0.82 19.61 -3.21
C LEU A 312 -0.81 18.37 -4.10
N LEU A 313 -1.21 18.46 -5.37
CA LEU A 313 -1.08 17.36 -6.32
C LEU A 313 0.39 17.03 -6.62
N MET A 314 1.27 18.02 -6.80
CA MET A 314 2.71 17.76 -7.00
C MET A 314 3.38 17.22 -5.73
N VAL A 315 3.06 17.77 -4.56
CA VAL A 315 3.57 17.31 -3.26
C VAL A 315 3.29 15.81 -3.03
N GLN A 316 2.13 15.29 -3.44
CA GLN A 316 1.78 13.88 -3.27
C GLN A 316 2.79 12.90 -3.90
N PHE A 317 3.47 13.28 -4.99
CA PHE A 317 4.51 12.47 -5.64
C PHE A 317 5.85 12.45 -4.89
N THR A 318 6.08 13.41 -3.99
CA THR A 318 7.33 13.55 -3.22
C THR A 318 7.30 12.85 -1.86
N LEU A 319 6.13 12.38 -1.42
CA LEU A 319 5.97 11.87 -0.07
C LEU A 319 6.74 10.54 0.15
N PRO A 320 7.36 10.36 1.33
CA PRO A 320 7.96 9.09 1.72
C PRO A 320 6.94 7.95 1.74
N PRO A 321 7.39 6.69 1.81
CA PRO A 321 6.51 5.52 1.78
C PRO A 321 5.44 5.53 2.89
N ALA A 322 4.25 4.98 2.60
CA ALA A 322 3.12 4.96 3.52
C ALA A 322 3.40 4.17 4.80
N MET A 323 3.19 4.78 5.98
CA MET A 323 3.40 4.12 7.28
C MET A 323 2.52 2.89 7.52
N SER A 324 1.36 2.81 6.85
CA SER A 324 0.47 1.65 6.90
C SER A 324 1.10 0.38 6.32
N ILE A 325 2.13 0.46 5.47
CA ILE A 325 2.91 -0.72 5.03
C ILE A 325 3.53 -1.42 6.26
N GLY A 326 4.05 -0.66 7.23
CA GLY A 326 4.61 -1.21 8.46
C GLY A 326 3.57 -2.03 9.24
N ILE A 327 2.35 -1.50 9.36
CA ILE A 327 1.22 -2.19 10.00
C ILE A 327 0.88 -3.49 9.25
N MET A 328 0.87 -3.47 7.91
CA MET A 328 0.65 -4.68 7.10
C MET A 328 1.76 -5.72 7.31
N THR A 329 3.03 -5.32 7.38
CA THR A 329 4.15 -6.23 7.63
C THR A 329 4.09 -6.87 9.02
N GLN A 330 3.66 -6.11 10.04
CA GLN A 330 3.39 -6.64 11.38
C GLN A 330 2.21 -7.62 11.38
N LEU A 331 1.07 -7.24 10.77
CA LEU A 331 -0.15 -8.06 10.71
C LEU A 331 0.08 -9.42 10.05
N PHE A 332 0.92 -9.47 9.02
CA PHE A 332 1.25 -10.69 8.29
C PHE A 332 2.54 -11.39 8.76
N GLY A 333 3.27 -10.83 9.73
CA GLY A 333 4.54 -11.36 10.22
C GLY A 333 5.64 -11.47 9.15
N VAL A 334 5.64 -10.61 8.12
CA VAL A 334 6.59 -10.67 7.00
C VAL A 334 7.35 -9.37 6.84
N GLY A 335 8.68 -9.44 6.85
CA GLY A 335 9.54 -8.30 6.48
C GLY A 335 9.45 -7.07 7.40
N GLN A 336 9.03 -7.21 8.66
CA GLN A 336 8.87 -6.09 9.61
C GLN A 336 10.19 -5.34 9.86
N GLU A 337 11.28 -6.07 10.09
CA GLU A 337 12.63 -5.53 10.32
C GLU A 337 13.11 -4.78 9.06
N GLU A 338 12.98 -5.42 7.91
CA GLU A 338 13.34 -4.88 6.60
C GLU A 338 12.52 -3.63 6.24
N CYS A 339 11.21 -3.64 6.52
CA CYS A 339 10.31 -2.50 6.32
C CYS A 339 10.73 -1.33 7.20
N SER A 340 11.00 -1.57 8.48
CA SER A 340 11.40 -0.51 9.41
C SER A 340 12.69 0.17 8.93
N VAL A 341 13.69 -0.60 8.48
CA VAL A 341 14.95 -0.03 7.94
C VAL A 341 14.74 0.76 6.64
N ILE A 342 13.91 0.27 5.70
CA ILE A 342 13.56 1.02 4.48
C ILE A 342 12.87 2.35 4.85
N MET A 343 11.95 2.32 5.82
CA MET A 343 11.23 3.49 6.30
C MET A 343 12.18 4.51 6.96
N LEU A 344 13.11 4.09 7.83
CA LEU A 344 14.09 4.99 8.45
C LEU A 344 14.87 5.80 7.40
N TRP A 345 15.51 5.12 6.46
CA TRP A 345 16.37 5.78 5.48
C TRP A 345 15.58 6.62 4.47
N THR A 346 14.38 6.19 4.09
CA THR A 346 13.51 6.99 3.21
C THR A 346 12.99 8.23 3.92
N TYR A 347 12.56 8.15 5.19
CA TYR A 347 12.11 9.32 5.95
C TYR A 347 13.25 10.29 6.28
N LEU A 348 14.45 9.79 6.56
CA LEU A 348 15.65 10.63 6.72
C LEU A 348 15.97 11.38 5.42
N GLY A 349 15.89 10.70 4.26
CA GLY A 349 16.01 11.35 2.95
C GLY A 349 14.88 12.36 2.66
N ALA A 350 13.66 12.09 3.13
CA ALA A 350 12.51 12.96 2.94
C ALA A 350 12.70 14.34 3.57
N ALA A 351 13.36 14.43 4.73
CA ALA A 351 13.58 15.71 5.41
C ALA A 351 14.31 16.74 4.53
N VAL A 352 15.28 16.30 3.73
CA VAL A 352 16.00 17.15 2.78
C VAL A 352 15.24 17.25 1.45
N ALA A 353 14.76 16.11 0.93
CA ALA A 353 14.12 16.07 -0.38
C ALA A 353 12.82 16.87 -0.46
N LEU A 354 11.96 16.81 0.57
CA LEU A 354 10.69 17.56 0.60
C LEU A 354 10.95 19.08 0.58
N ALA A 355 11.91 19.57 1.39
CA ALA A 355 12.26 20.98 1.41
C ALA A 355 12.72 21.49 0.03
N LEU A 356 13.59 20.73 -0.65
CA LEU A 356 14.07 21.06 -2.00
C LEU A 356 12.93 21.04 -3.03
N TRP A 357 12.09 20.00 -3.04
CA TRP A 357 10.97 19.91 -3.98
C TRP A 357 9.89 20.96 -3.71
N TYR A 358 9.66 21.37 -2.47
CA TYR A 358 8.68 22.40 -2.15
C TYR A 358 9.13 23.76 -2.67
N ALA A 359 10.42 24.10 -2.53
CA ALA A 359 10.98 25.31 -3.16
C ALA A 359 10.80 25.27 -4.69
N VAL A 360 11.08 24.12 -5.32
CA VAL A 360 10.87 23.93 -6.77
C VAL A 360 9.39 24.06 -7.17
N PHE A 361 8.46 23.46 -6.44
CA PHE A 361 7.03 23.54 -6.75
C PHE A 361 6.45 24.95 -6.54
N MET A 362 6.87 25.64 -5.48
CA MET A 362 6.51 27.06 -5.26
C MET A 362 7.01 27.92 -6.42
N TRP A 363 8.25 27.72 -6.87
CA TRP A 363 8.83 28.42 -8.02
C TRP A 363 8.10 28.12 -9.34
N ILE A 364 7.65 26.86 -9.56
CA ILE A 364 6.86 26.43 -10.73
C ILE A 364 5.40 26.97 -10.73
N LEU A 365 4.92 27.48 -9.60
CA LEU A 365 3.56 28.03 -9.46
C LEU A 365 3.53 29.56 -9.36
N THR A 366 4.66 30.19 -9.07
CA THR A 366 4.81 31.66 -9.00
C THR A 366 5.43 32.26 -10.27
N ASN A 367 5.95 31.43 -11.19
CA ASN A 367 6.34 31.79 -12.56
C ASN A 367 5.44 31.07 -13.57
#